data_AF-A0A1F3YDV8-F1
#
_entry.id   AF-A0A1F3YDV8-F1
#
_cell.length_a   1.000
_cell.length_b   1.000
_cell.length_c   1.000
_cell.angle_alpha   90.00
_cell.angle_beta   90.00
_cell.angle_gamma   90.00
#
_symmetry.space_group_name_H-M   'P 1'
#
loop_
_entity.id
_entity.type
_entity.pdbx_description
1 polymer ?
#
loop_
_entity_poly.entity_id
_entity_poly.type
_entity_poly.pdbx_seq_one_letter_code
_entity_poly.pdbx_strand_id
1 'polypeptide(L)'
;MRNSATAAIALTTLLLAGLYGGNVYSYPGEPRCSDGYRADSYGRGVEAGFKGIDNLRPRHSHEECYLRGVRKGVTLRHETQIFDCEGDFEDGYGEGFKASPLSAGTACYTGGYSAGNAALRVGAREGARELVGDECVDAFQKGYEDSMTGQVATIPLTNPEATCYRAGYYDARR
;
A
#
# COMPACT_ATOMS: atom_id res chain seq x y z
N MET A 1 35.08 -20.81 -57.73
CA MET A 1 33.89 -21.16 -56.91
C MET A 1 33.63 -20.01 -55.95
N ARG A 2 32.36 -19.62 -55.82
CA ARG A 2 31.89 -18.28 -55.41
C ARG A 2 32.14 -17.93 -53.93
N ASN A 3 32.28 -16.62 -53.73
CA ASN A 3 32.63 -15.91 -52.51
C ASN A 3 31.51 -15.87 -51.45
N SER A 4 32.00 -15.88 -50.22
CA SER A 4 31.56 -15.24 -48.97
C SER A 4 30.43 -14.21 -48.98
N ALA A 5 29.65 -14.33 -47.91
CA ALA A 5 29.07 -13.27 -47.06
C ALA A 5 28.02 -12.34 -47.69
N THR A 6 26.77 -12.59 -47.34
CA THR A 6 25.69 -11.60 -47.35
C THR A 6 25.13 -11.51 -45.94
N ALA A 7 25.54 -10.47 -45.22
CA ALA A 7 24.93 -10.02 -43.97
C ALA A 7 24.05 -8.80 -44.27
N ALA A 8 23.16 -8.48 -43.33
CA ALA A 8 22.10 -7.44 -43.33
C ALA A 8 20.72 -8.04 -43.74
N ILE A 9 19.60 -7.75 -43.09
CA ILE A 9 19.16 -6.54 -42.38
C ILE A 9 18.18 -6.91 -41.24
N ALA A 10 18.28 -6.11 -40.18
CA ALA A 10 17.40 -5.90 -39.03
C ALA A 10 15.95 -6.43 -39.07
N LEU A 11 15.53 -7.04 -37.95
CA LEU A 11 14.18 -6.87 -37.41
C LEU A 11 14.25 -6.85 -35.88
N THR A 12 14.68 -5.72 -35.34
CA THR A 12 14.65 -5.41 -33.91
C THR A 12 13.27 -4.87 -33.57
N THR A 13 12.28 -5.75 -33.45
CA THR A 13 11.03 -5.44 -32.75
C THR A 13 11.15 -5.96 -31.32
N LEU A 14 12.00 -5.31 -30.52
CA LEU A 14 11.87 -5.39 -29.06
C LEU A 14 10.54 -4.72 -28.72
N LEU A 15 9.53 -5.55 -28.44
CA LEU A 15 8.35 -5.11 -27.71
C LEU A 15 8.81 -4.39 -26.44
N LEU A 16 8.45 -3.11 -26.35
CA LEU A 16 8.45 -2.31 -25.12
C LEU A 16 7.41 -2.86 -24.14
N ALA A 17 7.61 -4.09 -23.67
CA ALA A 17 6.88 -4.66 -22.54
C ALA A 17 7.84 -4.68 -21.34
N GLY A 18 7.89 -3.58 -20.59
CA GLY A 18 8.75 -3.56 -19.40
C GLY A 18 8.88 -2.28 -18.60
N LEU A 19 8.21 -1.17 -18.95
CA LEU A 19 8.32 0.08 -18.19
C LEU A 19 7.02 0.54 -17.50
N TYR A 20 6.10 -0.39 -17.25
CA TYR A 20 5.11 -0.21 -16.20
C TYR A 20 5.57 -0.98 -14.96
N GLY A 21 6.74 -0.61 -14.44
CA GLY A 21 7.18 -0.93 -13.08
C GLY A 21 6.39 -0.13 -12.04
N GLY A 22 5.08 -0.02 -12.21
CA GLY A 22 4.20 0.24 -11.09
C GLY A 22 4.08 -1.09 -10.37
N ASN A 23 4.89 -1.30 -9.32
CA ASN A 23 4.49 -2.19 -8.24
C ASN A 23 3.22 -1.59 -7.60
N VAL A 24 2.10 -1.68 -8.32
CA VAL A 24 0.78 -1.65 -7.74
C VAL A 24 0.76 -2.96 -6.98
N TYR A 25 1.12 -2.90 -5.70
CA TYR A 25 0.83 -3.97 -4.76
C TYR A 25 -0.68 -4.21 -4.88
N SER A 26 -1.05 -5.19 -5.70
CA SER A 26 -2.42 -5.64 -5.86
C SER A 26 -2.79 -6.25 -4.52
N TYR A 27 -3.34 -5.41 -3.66
CA TYR A 27 -3.91 -5.83 -2.38
C TYR A 27 -4.94 -6.93 -2.66
N PRO A 28 -4.95 -8.03 -1.89
CA PRO A 28 -6.09 -8.91 -1.84
C PRO A 28 -7.24 -8.15 -1.13
N GLY A 29 -7.87 -7.23 -1.85
CA GLY A 29 -8.85 -6.27 -1.31
C GLY A 29 -9.95 -5.97 -2.30
N GLU A 30 -11.06 -5.41 -1.79
CA GLU A 30 -12.20 -4.91 -2.57
C GLU A 30 -11.68 -4.02 -3.72
N PRO A 31 -11.83 -4.41 -5.01
CA PRO A 31 -11.21 -3.70 -6.14
C PRO A 31 -11.62 -2.23 -6.23
N ARG A 32 -12.81 -1.88 -5.72
CA ARG A 32 -13.31 -0.50 -5.69
C ARG A 32 -12.57 0.38 -4.68
N CYS A 33 -11.85 -0.24 -3.74
CA CYS A 33 -11.12 0.43 -2.67
C CYS A 33 -9.61 0.17 -2.72
N SER A 34 -9.03 -0.19 -3.87
CA SER A 34 -7.60 -0.54 -3.97
C SER A 34 -6.63 0.64 -4.02
N ASP A 35 -7.11 1.88 -4.23
CA ASP A 35 -6.21 2.97 -4.64
C ASP A 35 -6.27 4.23 -3.74
N GLY A 36 -5.09 4.68 -3.29
CA GLY A 36 -4.86 5.91 -2.51
C GLY A 36 -5.78 5.99 -1.28
N TYR A 37 -6.43 7.14 -1.06
CA TYR A 37 -7.34 7.35 0.08
C TYR A 37 -8.42 6.28 0.24
N ARG A 38 -8.87 5.63 -0.84
CA ARG A 38 -9.86 4.56 -0.75
C ARG A 38 -9.28 3.30 -0.08
N ALA A 39 -8.04 2.96 -0.41
CA ALA A 39 -7.31 1.86 0.23
C ALA A 39 -7.03 2.16 1.69
N ASP A 40 -6.60 3.39 1.98
CA ASP A 40 -6.37 3.84 3.36
C ASP A 40 -7.65 3.80 4.19
N SER A 41 -8.75 4.31 3.63
CA SER A 41 -10.06 4.26 4.28
C SER A 41 -10.51 2.83 4.54
N TYR A 42 -10.36 1.95 3.56
CA TYR A 42 -10.71 0.54 3.70
C TYR A 42 -9.86 -0.15 4.76
N GLY A 43 -8.53 -0.01 4.73
CA GLY A 43 -7.63 -0.63 5.72
C GLY A 43 -7.89 -0.15 7.15
N ARG A 44 -8.10 1.16 7.34
CA ARG A 44 -8.49 1.72 8.65
C ARG A 44 -9.88 1.29 9.09
N GLY A 45 -10.80 1.08 8.14
CA GLY A 45 -12.08 0.46 8.41
C GLY A 45 -11.93 -1.00 8.86
N VAL A 46 -11.09 -1.79 8.20
CA VAL A 46 -10.80 -3.19 8.59
C VAL A 46 -10.31 -3.24 10.03
N GLU A 47 -9.37 -2.37 10.41
CA GLU A 47 -8.90 -2.26 11.79
C GLU A 47 -10.02 -1.89 12.77
N ALA A 48 -10.78 -0.85 12.45
CA ALA A 48 -11.91 -0.38 13.27
C ALA A 48 -12.92 -1.50 13.52
N GLY A 49 -13.31 -2.23 12.49
CA GLY A 49 -14.26 -3.34 12.61
C GLY A 49 -13.68 -4.53 13.37
N PHE A 50 -12.41 -4.86 13.13
CA PHE A 50 -11.75 -5.99 13.77
C PHE A 50 -11.57 -5.75 15.28
N LYS A 51 -11.03 -4.58 15.65
CA LYS A 51 -10.77 -4.20 17.04
C LYS A 51 -12.03 -3.68 17.78
N GLY A 52 -13.09 -3.34 17.04
CA GLY A 52 -14.30 -2.73 17.60
C GLY A 52 -14.08 -1.31 18.10
N ILE A 53 -13.39 -0.48 17.30
CA ILE A 53 -13.00 0.90 17.66
C ILE A 53 -13.66 1.88 16.69
N ASP A 54 -14.45 2.82 17.22
CA ASP A 54 -15.28 3.73 16.41
C ASP A 54 -14.57 5.01 15.93
N ASN A 55 -13.37 5.32 16.45
CA ASN A 55 -12.66 6.58 16.22
C ASN A 55 -11.38 6.47 15.37
N LEU A 56 -11.18 5.38 14.61
CA LEU A 56 -10.00 5.20 13.74
C LEU A 56 -10.16 5.78 12.32
N ARG A 57 -11.23 6.54 12.06
CA ARG A 57 -11.52 7.09 10.73
C ARG A 57 -10.49 8.18 10.35
N PRO A 58 -9.83 8.09 9.18
CA PRO A 58 -8.91 9.13 8.70
C PRO A 58 -9.60 10.47 8.47
N ARG A 59 -8.86 11.58 8.61
CA ARG A 59 -9.32 12.94 8.29
C ARG A 59 -9.74 13.05 6.83
N HIS A 60 -8.91 12.53 5.93
CA HIS A 60 -9.24 12.39 4.52
C HIS A 60 -9.70 10.97 4.26
N SER A 61 -11.01 10.76 4.26
CA SER A 61 -11.61 9.42 4.11
C SER A 61 -12.65 9.36 2.99
N HIS A 62 -12.74 8.17 2.39
CA HIS A 62 -13.80 7.80 1.45
C HIS A 62 -14.80 6.92 2.20
N GLU A 63 -15.94 7.49 2.57
CA GLU A 63 -16.92 6.90 3.49
C GLU A 63 -17.33 5.48 3.09
N GLU A 64 -17.67 5.25 1.83
CA GLU A 64 -18.08 3.92 1.37
C GLU A 64 -16.99 2.87 1.60
N CYS A 65 -15.72 3.23 1.37
CA CYS A 65 -14.60 2.29 1.51
C CYS A 65 -14.28 2.04 2.98
N TYR A 66 -14.38 3.06 3.82
CA TYR A 66 -14.26 2.91 5.26
C TYR A 66 -15.32 1.94 5.81
N LEU A 67 -16.60 2.15 5.48
CA LEU A 67 -17.69 1.29 5.95
C LEU A 67 -17.60 -0.14 5.42
N ARG A 68 -17.12 -0.34 4.18
CA ARG A 68 -16.79 -1.67 3.64
C ARG A 68 -15.69 -2.34 4.45
N GLY A 69 -14.64 -1.59 4.80
CA GLY A 69 -13.56 -2.03 5.68
C GLY A 69 -14.10 -2.48 7.04
N VAL A 70 -14.94 -1.65 7.69
CA VAL A 70 -15.55 -1.98 8.99
C VAL A 70 -16.30 -3.30 8.94
N ARG A 71 -17.16 -3.49 7.93
CA ARG A 71 -17.88 -4.77 7.75
C ARG A 71 -16.92 -5.94 7.59
N LYS A 72 -15.87 -5.79 6.79
CA LYS A 72 -14.85 -6.83 6.62
C LYS A 72 -14.13 -7.15 7.93
N GLY A 73 -13.74 -6.12 8.70
CA GLY A 73 -13.10 -6.28 10.01
C GLY A 73 -13.98 -7.06 11.00
N VAL A 74 -15.26 -6.71 11.07
CA VAL A 74 -16.25 -7.46 11.88
C VAL A 74 -16.38 -8.91 11.41
N THR A 75 -16.44 -9.15 10.10
CA THR A 75 -16.47 -10.52 9.55
C THR A 75 -15.23 -11.31 9.95
N LEU A 76 -14.03 -10.73 9.84
CA LEU A 76 -12.78 -11.38 10.23
C LEU A 76 -12.75 -11.71 11.72
N ARG A 77 -13.19 -10.77 12.59
CA ARG A 77 -13.24 -10.97 14.05
C ARG A 77 -14.09 -12.19 14.46
N HIS A 78 -15.12 -12.50 13.68
CA HIS A 78 -16.02 -13.62 13.93
C HIS A 78 -15.72 -14.86 13.07
N GLU A 79 -14.58 -14.89 12.36
CA GLU A 79 -14.19 -16.01 11.54
C GLU A 79 -13.71 -17.17 12.41
N THR A 80 -14.54 -18.20 12.56
CA THR A 80 -14.25 -19.36 13.41
C THR A 80 -13.41 -20.43 12.71
N GLN A 81 -13.22 -20.33 11.39
CA GLN A 81 -12.45 -21.32 10.62
C GLN A 81 -10.94 -21.08 10.64
N ILE A 82 -10.50 -19.92 11.13
CA ILE A 82 -9.08 -19.56 11.22
C ILE A 82 -8.63 -19.73 12.67
N PHE A 83 -7.72 -20.66 12.90
CA PHE A 83 -7.07 -20.82 14.20
C PHE A 83 -6.25 -19.57 14.50
N ASP A 84 -6.48 -18.98 15.69
CA ASP A 84 -5.82 -17.74 16.16
C ASP A 84 -5.88 -16.56 15.17
N CYS A 85 -7.08 -16.26 14.67
CA CYS A 85 -7.31 -15.11 13.79
C CYS A 85 -6.83 -13.78 14.41
N GLU A 86 -6.93 -13.60 15.72
CA GLU A 86 -6.46 -12.40 16.42
C GLU A 86 -4.94 -12.27 16.38
N GLY A 87 -4.21 -13.34 16.71
CA GLY A 87 -2.75 -13.36 16.58
C GLY A 87 -2.28 -13.09 15.15
N ASP A 88 -2.88 -13.80 14.17
CA ASP A 88 -2.58 -13.60 12.75
C ASP A 88 -2.82 -12.15 12.31
N PHE A 89 -3.92 -11.54 12.75
CA PHE A 89 -4.23 -10.16 12.43
C PHE A 89 -3.20 -9.19 12.99
N GLU A 90 -2.79 -9.34 14.25
CA GLU A 90 -1.80 -8.44 14.87
C GLU A 90 -0.41 -8.63 14.25
N ASP A 91 0.00 -9.85 13.93
CA ASP A 91 1.25 -10.13 13.21
C ASP A 91 1.24 -9.46 11.83
N GLY A 92 0.13 -9.64 11.09
CA GLY A 92 -0.09 -8.97 9.82
C GLY A 92 -0.02 -7.45 9.98
N TYR A 93 -0.71 -6.89 10.98
CA TYR A 93 -0.72 -5.45 11.26
C TYR A 93 0.69 -4.90 11.48
N GLY A 94 1.50 -5.58 12.30
CA GLY A 94 2.89 -5.20 12.54
C GLY A 94 3.74 -5.21 11.26
N GLU A 95 3.60 -6.25 10.43
CA GLU A 95 4.33 -6.34 9.15
C GLU A 95 3.87 -5.30 8.12
N GLY A 96 2.57 -5.03 8.07
CA GLY A 96 1.99 -3.98 7.25
C GLY A 96 2.48 -2.59 7.67
N PHE A 97 2.59 -2.34 8.97
CA PHE A 97 3.06 -1.08 9.53
C PHE A 97 4.55 -0.82 9.24
N LYS A 98 5.34 -1.88 9.09
CA LYS A 98 6.74 -1.79 8.63
C LYS A 98 6.87 -1.73 7.11
N ALA A 99 5.76 -1.82 6.37
CA ALA A 99 5.73 -2.06 4.93
C ALA A 99 6.61 -3.25 4.49
N SER A 100 6.61 -4.31 5.30
CA SER A 100 7.36 -5.53 5.03
C SER A 100 6.92 -6.17 3.70
N PRO A 101 7.82 -6.77 2.92
CA PRO A 101 7.42 -7.54 1.74
C PRO A 101 6.65 -8.82 2.10
N LEU A 102 6.71 -9.26 3.36
CA LEU A 102 5.94 -10.38 3.88
C LEU A 102 4.47 -9.95 4.00
N SER A 103 3.65 -10.40 3.06
CA SER A 103 2.23 -10.07 2.96
C SER A 103 1.34 -11.30 2.74
N ALA A 104 1.91 -12.50 2.80
CA ALA A 104 1.21 -13.75 2.62
C ALA A 104 0.83 -14.35 3.98
N GLY A 105 -0.40 -14.84 4.11
CA GLY A 105 -0.90 -15.46 5.34
C GLY A 105 -2.37 -15.82 5.22
N THR A 106 -3.03 -16.07 6.35
CA THR A 106 -4.48 -16.29 6.40
C THR A 106 -5.26 -15.03 6.02
N ALA A 107 -6.58 -15.14 5.94
CA ALA A 107 -7.43 -13.96 5.71
C ALA A 107 -7.30 -12.92 6.83
N CYS A 108 -7.04 -13.35 8.07
CA CYS A 108 -6.84 -12.46 9.21
C CYS A 108 -5.48 -11.75 9.11
N TYR A 109 -4.41 -12.48 8.79
CA TYR A 109 -3.10 -11.90 8.52
C TYR A 109 -3.13 -10.86 7.40
N THR A 110 -3.76 -11.20 6.27
CA THR A 110 -3.87 -10.29 5.12
C THR A 110 -4.70 -9.05 5.47
N GLY A 111 -5.75 -9.21 6.28
CA GLY A 111 -6.54 -8.12 6.83
C GLY A 111 -5.72 -7.19 7.72
N GLY A 112 -4.93 -7.78 8.64
CA GLY A 112 -3.98 -7.09 9.50
C GLY A 112 -2.96 -6.30 8.70
N TYR A 113 -2.28 -6.95 7.76
CA TYR A 113 -1.30 -6.32 6.87
C TYR A 113 -1.86 -5.09 6.14
N SER A 114 -3.09 -5.21 5.66
CA SER A 114 -3.78 -4.10 5.00
C SER A 114 -4.10 -2.96 5.96
N ALA A 115 -4.55 -3.28 7.17
CA ALA A 115 -4.79 -2.31 8.24
C ALA A 115 -3.50 -1.59 8.67
N GLY A 116 -2.41 -2.33 8.90
CA GLY A 116 -1.12 -1.77 9.32
C GLY A 116 -0.49 -0.85 8.28
N ASN A 117 -0.52 -1.24 7.00
CA ASN A 117 0.00 -0.39 5.93
C ASN A 117 -0.86 0.86 5.74
N ALA A 118 -2.19 0.75 5.86
CA ALA A 118 -3.07 1.91 5.87
C ALA A 118 -2.79 2.84 7.06
N ALA A 119 -2.54 2.28 8.26
CA ALA A 119 -2.15 3.04 9.45
C ALA A 119 -0.85 3.81 9.24
N LEU A 120 0.17 3.17 8.64
CA LEU A 120 1.43 3.81 8.26
C LEU A 120 1.20 4.99 7.32
N ARG A 121 0.49 4.78 6.21
CA ARG A 121 0.26 5.84 5.19
C ARG A 121 -0.60 6.99 5.73
N VAL A 122 -1.65 6.68 6.48
CA VAL A 122 -2.51 7.70 7.11
C VAL A 122 -1.73 8.48 8.17
N GLY A 123 -0.97 7.81 9.03
CA GLY A 123 -0.14 8.46 10.04
C GLY A 123 0.89 9.40 9.42
N ALA A 124 1.54 8.98 8.34
CA ALA A 124 2.48 9.81 7.59
C ALA A 124 1.81 11.08 7.03
N ARG A 125 0.66 10.91 6.37
CA ARG A 125 -0.14 12.00 5.79
C ARG A 125 -0.63 12.99 6.86
N GLU A 126 -1.07 12.49 8.00
CA GLU A 126 -1.63 13.31 9.09
C GLU A 126 -0.56 13.91 10.00
N GLY A 127 0.72 13.63 9.74
CA GLY A 127 1.85 14.17 10.52
C GLY A 127 1.95 13.56 11.92
N ALA A 128 1.47 12.32 12.11
CA ALA A 128 1.48 11.62 13.39
C ALA A 128 2.88 11.05 13.71
N ARG A 129 3.86 11.93 13.92
CA ARG A 129 5.28 11.59 14.15
C ARG A 129 5.47 10.61 15.32
N GLU A 130 4.68 10.75 16.38
CA GLU A 130 4.71 9.84 17.53
C GLU A 130 4.31 8.40 17.20
N LEU A 131 3.54 8.19 16.12
CA LEU A 131 3.08 6.89 15.69
C LEU A 131 4.02 6.27 14.64
N VAL A 132 4.32 7.00 13.58
CA VAL A 132 5.01 6.47 12.39
C VAL A 132 6.48 6.88 12.29
N GLY A 133 6.97 7.73 13.19
CA GLY A 133 8.32 8.27 13.18
C GLY A 133 8.51 9.46 12.24
N ASP A 134 9.53 10.26 12.52
CA ASP A 134 9.87 11.46 11.74
C ASP A 134 10.24 11.13 10.29
N GLU A 135 11.03 10.07 10.09
CA GLU A 135 11.55 9.67 8.78
C GLU A 135 10.42 9.34 7.79
N CYS A 136 9.36 8.69 8.26
CA CYS A 136 8.20 8.38 7.43
C CYS A 136 7.36 9.62 7.10
N VAL A 137 7.15 10.53 8.05
CA VAL A 137 6.44 11.80 7.81
C VAL A 137 7.22 12.67 6.82
N ASP A 138 8.54 12.80 7.00
CA ASP A 138 9.39 13.60 6.13
C ASP A 138 9.48 12.99 4.72
N ALA A 139 9.57 11.66 4.63
CA ALA A 139 9.52 10.95 3.35
C ALA A 139 8.19 11.21 2.62
N PHE A 140 7.06 11.17 3.33
CA PHE A 140 5.76 11.52 2.76
C PHE A 140 5.74 12.95 2.22
N GLN A 141 6.18 13.93 3.01
CA GLN A 141 6.22 15.34 2.60
C GLN A 141 7.10 15.54 1.37
N LYS A 142 8.30 14.94 1.36
CA LYS A 142 9.19 14.98 0.20
C LYS A 142 8.53 14.37 -1.04
N GLY A 143 7.89 13.21 -0.92
CA GLY A 143 7.17 12.61 -2.03
C GLY A 143 6.09 13.53 -2.60
N TYR A 144 5.32 14.17 -1.72
CA TYR A 144 4.29 15.13 -2.11
C TYR A 144 4.89 16.33 -2.87
N GLU A 145 5.94 16.95 -2.34
CA GLU A 145 6.65 18.08 -2.97
C GLU A 145 7.27 17.72 -4.32
N ASP A 146 7.95 16.58 -4.40
CA ASP A 146 8.59 16.09 -5.63
C ASP A 146 7.52 15.89 -6.73
N SER A 147 6.33 15.38 -6.38
CA SER A 147 5.24 15.26 -7.35
C SER A 147 4.64 16.61 -7.75
N MET A 148 4.39 17.51 -6.80
CA MET A 148 3.84 18.85 -7.08
C MET A 148 4.76 19.68 -7.98
N THR A 149 6.08 19.49 -7.87
CA THR A 149 7.09 20.20 -8.65
C THR A 149 7.46 19.49 -9.96
N GLY A 150 6.84 18.35 -10.26
CA GLY A 150 7.11 17.57 -11.47
C GLY A 150 8.47 16.87 -11.48
N GLN A 151 9.11 16.72 -10.31
CA GLN A 151 10.36 16.01 -10.18
C GLN A 151 10.16 14.50 -10.36
N VAL A 152 11.20 13.84 -10.87
CA VAL A 152 11.25 12.39 -10.97
C VAL A 152 11.32 11.80 -9.57
N ALA A 153 10.51 10.78 -9.32
CA ALA A 153 10.44 10.14 -8.01
C ALA A 153 11.81 9.60 -7.56
N THR A 154 12.31 10.08 -6.43
CA THR A 154 13.54 9.57 -5.79
C THR A 154 13.13 8.81 -4.53
N ILE A 155 12.76 7.55 -4.72
CA ILE A 155 12.20 6.71 -3.66
C ILE A 155 13.32 6.28 -2.69
N PRO A 156 13.14 6.42 -1.37
CA PRO A 156 14.03 5.84 -0.37
C PRO A 156 14.29 4.35 -0.60
N LEU A 157 15.48 3.87 -0.20
CA LEU A 157 15.83 2.45 -0.33
C LEU A 157 15.29 1.58 0.82
N THR A 158 14.90 2.22 1.93
CA THR A 158 14.46 1.56 3.15
C THR A 158 12.94 1.57 3.27
N ASN A 159 12.40 0.52 3.88
CA ASN A 159 11.05 0.52 4.41
C ASN A 159 11.14 0.87 5.91
N PRO A 160 10.16 1.60 6.46
CA PRO A 160 8.88 1.99 5.82
C PRO A 160 8.93 3.25 4.93
N GLU A 161 10.04 4.00 4.89
CA GLU A 161 10.13 5.33 4.27
C GLU A 161 9.75 5.34 2.79
N ALA A 162 10.15 4.31 2.03
CA ALA A 162 9.79 4.16 0.62
C ALA A 162 8.27 4.13 0.40
N THR A 163 7.52 3.52 1.32
CA THR A 163 6.06 3.46 1.27
C THR A 163 5.43 4.79 1.62
N CYS A 164 5.95 5.48 2.63
CA CYS A 164 5.49 6.82 3.01
C CYS A 164 5.74 7.85 1.89
N TYR A 165 6.93 7.82 1.28
CA TYR A 165 7.28 8.63 0.11
C TYR A 165 6.31 8.39 -1.06
N ARG A 166 6.09 7.13 -1.44
CA ARG A 166 5.17 6.81 -2.54
C ARG A 166 3.76 7.28 -2.24
N ALA A 167 3.31 7.14 -0.99
CA ALA A 167 1.99 7.63 -0.59
C ALA A 167 1.86 9.13 -0.83
N GLY A 168 2.84 9.94 -0.39
CA GLY A 168 2.85 11.39 -0.64
C GLY A 168 2.92 11.75 -2.13
N TYR A 169 3.79 11.07 -2.88
CA TYR A 169 3.97 11.32 -4.31
C TYR A 169 2.69 11.07 -5.13
N TYR A 170 1.93 10.02 -4.82
CA TYR A 170 0.67 9.75 -5.51
C TYR A 170 -0.51 10.56 -4.98
N ASP A 171 -0.46 11.03 -3.73
CA ASP A 171 -1.47 11.93 -3.17
C ASP A 171 -1.52 13.27 -3.89
N ALA A 172 -0.36 13.85 -4.21
CA ALA A 172 -0.24 15.14 -4.88
C ALA A 172 -0.83 15.17 -6.32
N ARG A 173 -1.15 14.01 -6.90
CA ARG A 173 -1.65 13.88 -8.29
C ARG A 173 -3.17 13.78 -8.40
N ARG A 174 -3.89 13.97 -7.29
CA ARG A 174 -5.34 13.83 -7.20
C ARG A 174 -6.00 15.16 -6.87
#